data_AF-A0A439KUY5-F1
#
_entry.id   AF-A0A439KUY5-F1
#
_cell.length_a   1.000
_cell.length_b   1.000
_cell.length_c   1.000
_cell.angle_alpha   90.00
_cell.angle_beta   90.00
_cell.angle_gamma   90.00
#
_symmetry.space_group_name_H-M   'P 1'
#
loop_
_entity.id
_entity.type
_entity.pdbx_description
1 polymer ?
#
loop_
_entity_poly.entity_id
_entity_poly.type
_entity_poly.pdbx_seq_one_letter_code
_entity_poly.pdbx_strand_id
1 'polypeptide(L)'
;MLAFVARFGFLQQDDGWLGFMPWMEHLQERMMIGLVHAAPARQEANMWMNEVAKRVSLKPSFEISSEGGALRLVMHPDSLTSFMVMEIALAHEAGAVATTCEHCGKYFLTGPLTGRRSHAKFCSDRCRVAAMRKRNSFSGE
;
A
#
# COMPACT_ATOMS: atom_id res chain seq x y z
N MET A 1 -4.30 8.35 4.10
CA MET A 1 -3.88 7.76 5.38
C MET A 1 -3.42 6.34 5.06
N LEU A 2 -2.17 6.13 4.64
CA LEU A 2 -1.61 4.80 4.32
C LEU A 2 -1.38 3.91 5.57
N ALA A 3 -2.12 4.18 6.64
CA ALA A 3 -1.89 3.65 7.98
C ALA A 3 -2.17 2.15 8.05
N PHE A 4 -3.06 1.62 7.21
CA PHE A 4 -3.44 0.20 7.26
C PHE A 4 -2.33 -0.72 6.74
N VAL A 5 -1.86 -0.51 5.50
CA VAL A 5 -0.78 -1.30 4.90
C VAL A 5 0.52 -1.19 5.71
N ALA A 6 0.79 0.01 6.25
CA ALA A 6 1.96 0.24 7.09
C ALA A 6 1.87 -0.43 8.48
N ARG A 7 0.66 -0.65 9.02
CA ARG A 7 0.45 -1.16 10.38
C ARG A 7 0.18 -2.66 10.44
N PHE A 8 -0.53 -3.21 9.46
CA PHE A 8 -0.96 -4.61 9.50
C PHE A 8 -0.21 -5.53 8.53
N GLY A 9 0.61 -4.97 7.62
CA GLY A 9 1.27 -5.77 6.59
C GLY A 9 0.28 -6.45 5.64
N PHE A 10 0.76 -7.36 4.80
CA PHE A 10 -0.09 -8.22 3.98
C PHE A 10 -0.83 -9.21 4.88
N LEU A 11 -2.15 -9.34 4.69
CA LEU A 11 -2.95 -10.32 5.43
C LEU A 11 -2.42 -11.73 5.14
N GLN A 12 -1.95 -12.42 6.18
CA GLN A 12 -2.03 -13.87 6.24
C GLN A 12 -3.48 -14.27 6.53
N GLN A 13 -3.89 -15.41 5.95
CA GLN A 13 -5.25 -15.95 5.87
C GLN A 13 -6.01 -16.02 7.19
N ASP A 14 -7.34 -16.12 7.06
CA ASP A 14 -8.24 -17.11 7.71
C ASP A 14 -9.66 -16.50 7.76
N ASP A 15 -10.80 -17.07 7.36
CA ASP A 15 -11.22 -18.38 6.85
C ASP A 15 -12.51 -18.19 6.02
N GLY A 16 -12.66 -18.89 4.90
CA GLY A 16 -13.97 -19.07 4.26
C GLY A 16 -14.00 -18.88 2.75
N TRP A 17 -14.35 -19.96 2.05
CA TRP A 17 -14.61 -20.10 0.61
C TRP A 17 -13.38 -20.21 -0.32
N LEU A 18 -13.13 -21.46 -0.71
CA LEU A 18 -12.12 -22.01 -1.63
C LEU A 18 -12.17 -21.47 -3.09
N GLY A 19 -12.61 -20.23 -3.30
CA GLY A 19 -12.52 -19.49 -4.57
C GLY A 19 -11.84 -18.12 -4.47
N PHE A 20 -11.59 -17.62 -3.25
CA PHE A 20 -11.09 -16.27 -3.00
C PHE A 20 -9.55 -16.15 -2.93
N MET A 21 -8.85 -17.28 -2.80
CA MET A 21 -7.41 -17.32 -2.48
C MET A 21 -6.45 -17.00 -3.64
N PRO A 22 -6.64 -17.53 -4.87
CA PRO A 22 -5.80 -17.13 -6.01
C PRO A 22 -5.92 -15.63 -6.30
N TRP A 23 -7.05 -15.04 -5.93
CA TRP A 23 -7.35 -13.64 -6.20
C TRP A 23 -6.64 -12.67 -5.26
N MET A 24 -6.49 -12.96 -3.97
CA MET A 24 -5.82 -12.07 -3.01
C MET A 24 -4.31 -12.01 -3.21
N GLU A 25 -3.65 -13.13 -3.49
CA GLU A 25 -2.22 -13.15 -3.82
C GLU A 25 -1.97 -12.43 -5.15
N HIS A 26 -2.79 -12.70 -6.16
CA HIS A 26 -2.76 -11.99 -7.44
C HIS A 26 -3.10 -10.50 -7.29
N LEU A 27 -3.98 -10.14 -6.36
CA LEU A 27 -4.34 -8.76 -6.05
C LEU A 27 -3.13 -8.05 -5.42
N GLN A 28 -2.48 -8.66 -4.43
CA GLN A 28 -1.27 -8.11 -3.82
C GLN A 28 -0.14 -7.95 -4.84
N GLU A 29 0.13 -8.96 -5.64
CA GLU A 29 1.13 -8.91 -6.70
C GLU A 29 0.81 -7.79 -7.72
N ARG A 30 -0.44 -7.71 -8.18
CA ARG A 30 -0.87 -6.68 -9.15
C ARG A 30 -0.87 -5.27 -8.58
N MET A 31 -1.24 -5.10 -7.32
CA MET A 31 -1.14 -3.84 -6.61
C MET A 31 0.31 -3.38 -6.47
N MET A 32 1.21 -4.33 -6.20
CA MET A 32 2.64 -4.05 -6.08
C MET A 32 3.25 -3.66 -7.42
N ILE A 33 2.81 -4.23 -8.55
CA ILE A 33 3.26 -3.81 -9.89
C ILE A 33 3.02 -2.32 -10.11
N GLY A 34 1.84 -1.81 -9.76
CA GLY A 34 1.52 -0.38 -9.87
C GLY A 34 2.43 0.51 -9.03
N LEU A 35 2.83 0.04 -7.85
CA LEU A 35 3.68 0.80 -6.91
C LEU A 35 5.18 0.65 -7.17
N VAL A 36 5.64 -0.41 -7.82
CA VAL A 36 7.07 -0.66 -8.08
C VAL A 36 7.57 0.10 -9.32
N HIS A 37 6.72 0.33 -10.32
CA HIS A 37 7.14 0.82 -11.65
C HIS A 37 6.88 2.31 -11.90
N ALA A 38 7.18 3.18 -10.92
CA ALA A 38 7.01 4.62 -11.08
C ALA A 38 8.00 5.23 -12.10
N ALA A 39 7.62 5.15 -13.39
CA ALA A 39 8.20 5.69 -14.63
C ALA A 39 9.34 4.85 -15.29
N PRO A 40 9.22 4.47 -16.59
CA PRO A 40 8.29 4.95 -17.64
C PRO A 40 6.95 4.19 -17.75
N ALA A 41 6.68 3.21 -16.89
CA ALA A 41 5.51 2.33 -16.99
C ALA A 41 4.19 2.92 -16.41
N ARG A 42 4.04 4.25 -16.28
CA ARG A 42 2.83 4.85 -15.68
C ARG A 42 1.56 4.50 -16.45
N GLN A 43 1.62 4.34 -17.77
CA GLN A 43 0.45 3.99 -18.57
C GLN A 43 0.00 2.55 -18.29
N GLU A 44 0.93 1.60 -18.24
CA GLU A 44 0.62 0.21 -17.88
C GLU A 44 0.17 0.10 -16.41
N ALA A 45 0.84 0.79 -15.49
CA ALA A 45 0.43 0.87 -14.09
C ALA A 45 -0.98 1.46 -13.93
N ASN A 46 -1.30 2.53 -14.67
CA ASN A 46 -2.65 3.11 -14.72
C ASN A 46 -3.68 2.09 -15.23
N MET A 47 -3.37 1.36 -16.31
CA MET A 47 -4.26 0.32 -16.84
C MET A 47 -4.52 -0.75 -15.79
N TRP A 48 -3.47 -1.23 -15.12
CA TRP A 48 -3.61 -2.22 -14.05
C TRP A 48 -4.43 -1.71 -12.88
N MET A 49 -4.18 -0.47 -12.43
CA MET A 49 -4.96 0.15 -11.36
C MET A 49 -6.43 0.30 -11.74
N ASN A 50 -6.74 0.67 -12.99
CA ASN A 50 -8.10 0.74 -13.49
C ASN A 50 -8.77 -0.65 -13.49
N GLU A 51 -8.07 -1.71 -13.93
CA GLU A 51 -8.62 -3.08 -13.91
C GLU A 51 -8.89 -3.58 -12.49
N VAL A 52 -8.03 -3.25 -11.54
CA VAL A 52 -8.24 -3.62 -10.13
C VAL A 52 -9.37 -2.79 -9.51
N ALA A 53 -9.45 -1.49 -9.82
CA ALA A 53 -10.47 -0.58 -9.32
C ALA A 53 -11.89 -0.96 -9.77
N LYS A 54 -12.08 -1.63 -10.91
CA LYS A 54 -13.39 -2.18 -11.33
C LYS A 54 -14.03 -3.13 -10.32
N ARG A 55 -13.23 -3.70 -9.42
CA ARG A 55 -13.69 -4.62 -8.37
C ARG A 55 -14.03 -3.93 -7.06
N VAL A 56 -13.80 -2.61 -6.96
CA VAL A 56 -14.18 -1.81 -5.80
C VAL A 56 -15.69 -1.60 -5.84
N SER A 57 -16.35 -1.97 -4.76
CA SER A 57 -17.76 -1.67 -4.53
C SER A 57 -17.89 -0.64 -3.41
N LEU A 58 -18.76 0.33 -3.64
CA LEU A 58 -19.00 1.46 -2.74
C LEU A 58 -20.48 1.57 -2.41
N LYS A 59 -20.79 1.76 -1.14
CA LYS A 59 -22.14 2.01 -0.63
C LYS A 59 -22.32 3.51 -0.39
N PRO A 60 -23.23 4.19 -1.12
CA PRO A 60 -23.56 5.57 -0.85
C PRO A 60 -24.31 5.70 0.48
N SER A 61 -24.04 6.77 1.21
CA SER A 61 -24.75 7.16 2.43
C SER A 61 -24.80 8.68 2.55
N PHE A 62 -25.79 9.22 3.24
CA PHE A 62 -25.83 10.64 3.57
C PHE A 62 -25.41 10.84 5.02
N GLU A 63 -24.42 11.71 5.24
CA GLU A 63 -23.88 12.02 6.57
C GLU A 63 -23.86 13.53 6.80
N ILE A 64 -24.01 13.93 8.06
CA ILE A 64 -23.89 15.33 8.47
C ILE A 64 -22.41 15.63 8.67
N SER A 65 -21.88 16.59 7.93
CA SER A 65 -20.50 17.06 8.05
C SER A 65 -20.25 17.60 9.45
N SER A 66 -19.18 17.13 10.10
CA SER A 66 -18.68 17.67 11.37
C SER A 66 -18.30 19.15 11.25
N GLU A 67 -17.87 19.57 10.06
CA GLU A 67 -17.65 20.97 9.71
C GLU A 67 -18.92 21.57 9.09
N GLY A 68 -19.58 22.46 9.83
CA GLY A 68 -20.68 23.29 9.31
C GLY A 68 -22.06 22.61 9.21
N GLY A 69 -22.21 21.35 9.64
CA GLY A 69 -23.53 20.69 9.74
C GLY A 69 -24.23 20.40 8.41
N ALA A 70 -23.55 20.58 7.28
CA ALA A 70 -24.13 20.34 5.97
C ALA A 70 -24.25 18.84 5.66
N LEU A 71 -25.35 18.44 4.99
CA LEU A 71 -25.54 17.07 4.51
C LEU A 71 -24.57 16.76 3.35
N ARG A 72 -23.90 15.62 3.40
CA ARG A 72 -22.93 15.16 2.39
C ARG A 72 -23.25 13.73 1.94
N LEU A 73 -23.11 13.47 0.65
CA LEU A 73 -23.06 12.11 0.11
C LEU A 73 -21.65 11.55 0.35
N VAL A 74 -21.55 10.45 1.07
CA VAL A 74 -20.31 9.74 1.39
C VAL A 74 -20.35 8.35 0.78
N MET A 75 -19.29 7.97 0.08
CA MET A 75 -19.14 6.65 -0.54
C MET A 75 -18.26 5.78 0.34
N HIS A 76 -18.87 4.79 1.00
CA HIS A 76 -18.15 3.86 1.87
C HIS A 76 -17.72 2.61 1.10
N PRO A 77 -16.46 2.17 1.21
CA PRO A 77 -16.08 0.82 0.82
C PRO A 77 -16.96 -0.19 1.54
N ASP A 78 -17.51 -1.14 0.79
CA ASP A 78 -18.41 -2.14 1.35
C ASP A 78 -17.71 -3.37 1.92
N SER A 79 -16.38 -3.43 1.77
CA SER A 79 -15.52 -4.49 2.26
C SER A 79 -14.10 -3.95 2.55
N LEU A 80 -13.36 -4.69 3.39
CA LEU A 80 -11.95 -4.40 3.66
C LEU A 80 -11.13 -4.38 2.36
N THR A 81 -11.43 -5.29 1.45
CA THR A 81 -10.76 -5.41 0.16
C THR A 81 -10.99 -4.18 -0.72
N SER A 82 -12.23 -3.71 -0.85
CA SER A 82 -12.57 -2.46 -1.56
C SER A 82 -11.76 -1.28 -0.99
N PHE A 83 -11.67 -1.20 0.35
CA PHE A 83 -10.88 -0.16 1.03
C PHE A 83 -9.38 -0.26 0.73
N MET A 84 -8.79 -1.47 0.80
CA MET A 84 -7.37 -1.67 0.51
C MET A 84 -6.99 -1.32 -0.93
N VAL A 85 -7.86 -1.65 -1.89
CA VAL A 85 -7.69 -1.27 -3.30
C VAL A 85 -7.66 0.25 -3.46
N MET A 86 -8.58 0.95 -2.80
CA MET A 86 -8.61 2.41 -2.84
C MET A 86 -7.37 3.05 -2.22
N GLU A 87 -6.90 2.57 -1.07
CA GLU A 87 -5.68 3.08 -0.43
C GLU A 87 -4.45 2.94 -1.34
N ILE A 88 -4.36 1.86 -2.09
CA ILE A 88 -3.27 1.64 -3.05
C ILE A 88 -3.43 2.51 -4.30
N ALA A 89 -4.65 2.72 -4.78
CA ALA A 89 -4.91 3.66 -5.86
C ALA A 89 -4.51 5.09 -5.48
N LEU A 90 -4.81 5.51 -4.25
CA LEU A 90 -4.38 6.81 -3.70
C LEU A 90 -2.86 6.90 -3.55
N ALA A 91 -2.20 5.83 -3.10
CA ALA A 91 -0.74 5.77 -3.05
C ALA A 91 -0.12 5.95 -4.45
N HIS A 92 -0.68 5.27 -5.45
CA HIS A 92 -0.25 5.35 -6.83
C HIS A 92 -0.49 6.73 -7.44
N GLU A 93 -1.66 7.33 -7.23
CA GLU A 93 -1.98 8.71 -7.63
C GLU A 93 -0.97 9.71 -7.03
N ALA A 94 -0.66 9.56 -5.74
CA ALA A 94 0.31 10.41 -5.06
C ALA A 94 1.76 10.20 -5.54
N GLY A 95 2.03 9.18 -6.35
CA GLY A 95 3.37 8.82 -6.79
C GLY A 95 4.24 8.20 -5.69
N ALA A 96 3.62 7.57 -4.69
CA ALA A 96 4.34 6.73 -3.74
C ALA A 96 4.86 5.47 -4.45
N VAL A 97 6.01 4.98 -3.98
CA VAL A 97 6.72 3.86 -4.60
C VAL A 97 6.94 2.76 -3.58
N ALA A 98 6.65 1.52 -3.95
CA ALA A 98 7.02 0.37 -3.14
C ALA A 98 8.49 -0.01 -3.39
N THR A 99 9.24 -0.17 -2.31
CA THR A 99 10.64 -0.60 -2.33
C THR A 99 10.89 -1.65 -1.26
N THR A 100 12.03 -2.33 -1.33
CA THR A 100 12.38 -3.45 -0.46
C THR A 100 13.41 -3.04 0.57
N CYS A 101 13.20 -3.40 1.84
CA CYS A 101 14.14 -3.13 2.91
C CYS A 101 15.45 -3.91 2.71
N GLU A 102 16.59 -3.21 2.64
CA GLU A 102 17.93 -3.82 2.47
C GLU A 102 18.34 -4.75 3.63
N HIS A 103 17.69 -4.64 4.79
CA HIS A 103 17.98 -5.49 5.95
C HIS A 103 17.09 -6.74 6.05
N CYS A 104 15.78 -6.58 5.91
CA CYS A 104 14.81 -7.63 6.21
C CYS A 104 13.99 -8.12 5.01
N GLY A 105 14.20 -7.56 3.81
CA GLY A 105 13.51 -7.98 2.59
C GLY A 105 12.02 -7.62 2.52
N LYS A 106 11.46 -6.96 3.54
CA LYS A 106 10.04 -6.54 3.53
C LYS A 106 9.84 -5.32 2.62
N TYR A 107 8.73 -5.32 1.90
CA TYR A 107 8.27 -4.14 1.15
C TYR A 107 7.84 -3.00 2.08
N PHE A 108 8.07 -1.77 1.63
CA PHE A 108 7.54 -0.56 2.26
C PHE A 108 7.42 0.57 1.24
N LEU A 109 6.60 1.57 1.55
CA LEU A 109 6.38 2.71 0.66
C LEU A 109 7.37 3.85 0.92
N THR A 110 7.78 4.54 -0.13
CA THR A 110 8.55 5.80 -0.11
C THR A 110 7.88 6.85 -1.00
N GLY A 111 8.27 8.12 -0.85
CA GLY A 111 7.75 9.19 -1.68
C GLY A 111 6.59 9.96 -1.03
N PRO A 112 5.81 10.72 -1.82
CA PRO A 112 4.79 11.63 -1.28
C PRO A 112 3.77 10.91 -0.39
N LEU A 113 3.27 11.60 0.63
CA LEU A 113 2.26 11.11 1.59
C LEU A 113 2.66 9.87 2.42
N THR A 114 3.89 9.35 2.28
CA THR A 114 4.39 8.20 3.07
C THR A 114 5.15 8.61 4.35
N GLY A 115 5.49 9.89 4.49
CA GLY A 115 6.39 10.39 5.55
C GLY A 115 7.84 9.89 5.40
N ARG A 116 8.19 9.24 4.29
CA ARG A 116 9.51 8.66 4.04
C ARG A 116 10.16 9.31 2.82
N ARG A 117 11.47 9.54 2.93
CA ARG A 117 12.30 10.00 1.81
C ARG A 117 12.21 9.00 0.65
N SER A 118 12.18 9.49 -0.59
CA SER A 118 12.08 8.67 -1.80
C SER A 118 13.18 7.61 -1.91
N HIS A 119 14.39 7.93 -1.43
CA HIS A 119 15.57 7.04 -1.43
C HIS A 119 15.76 6.26 -0.12
N ALA A 120 14.73 6.15 0.73
CA ALA A 120 14.85 5.38 1.96
C ALA A 120 15.15 3.89 1.64
N LYS A 121 16.11 3.31 2.37
CA LYS A 121 16.61 1.94 2.16
C LYS A 121 16.10 0.93 3.20
N PHE A 122 15.60 1.43 4.33
CA PHE A 122 15.19 0.60 5.46
C PHE A 122 13.77 0.93 5.86
N CYS A 123 12.98 -0.11 6.17
CA CYS A 123 11.58 0.05 6.54
C CYS A 123 11.35 0.63 7.94
N SER A 124 12.39 0.70 8.78
CA SER A 124 12.33 1.18 10.16
C SER A 124 13.73 1.55 10.67
N ASP A 125 13.77 2.36 11.74
CA ASP A 125 15.03 2.70 12.40
C ASP A 125 15.73 1.45 12.98
N ARG A 126 14.96 0.50 13.51
CA ARG A 126 15.48 -0.81 13.94
C ARG A 126 16.25 -1.52 12.83
N CYS A 127 15.69 -1.58 11.62
CA CYS A 127 16.36 -2.22 10.47
C CYS A 127 17.62 -1.45 10.03
N ARG A 128 17.57 -0.12 10.06
CA ARG A 128 18.74 0.73 9.75
C ARG A 128 19.89 0.48 10.73
N VAL A 129 19.60 0.46 12.02
CA VAL A 129 20.61 0.22 13.08
C VAL A 129 21.17 -1.20 12.99
N ALA A 130 20.32 -2.21 12.76
CA ALA A 130 20.78 -3.60 12.62
C ALA A 130 21.70 -3.79 11.41
N ALA A 131 21.37 -3.21 10.26
CA ALA A 131 22.24 -3.22 9.08
C ALA A 131 23.58 -2.52 9.34
N MET A 132 23.57 -1.38 10.06
CA MET A 132 24.79 -0.64 10.39
C MET A 132 25.71 -1.41 11.35
N ARG A 133 25.15 -2.08 12.37
CA ARG A 133 25.91 -2.95 13.28
C ARG A 133 26.57 -4.11 12.53
N LYS A 134 25.83 -4.78 11.64
CA LYS A 134 26.36 -5.86 10.80
C LYS A 134 27.51 -5.38 9.92
N ARG A 135 27.41 -4.20 9.32
CA ARG A 135 28.51 -3.65 8.50
C ARG A 135 29.77 -3.38 9.32
N ASN A 136 29.60 -2.78 10.50
CA ASN A 136 30.74 -2.42 11.35
C ASN A 136 31.46 -3.65 11.94
N SER A 137 30.77 -4.78 12.13
CA SER A 137 31.43 -6.02 12.56
C SER A 137 32.33 -6.63 11.48
N PHE A 138 32.07 -6.38 10.19
CA PHE A 138 32.91 -6.84 9.09
C PHE A 138 34.07 -5.91 8.76
N SER A 139 34.08 -4.67 9.24
CA SER A 139 35.17 -3.70 8.99
C SER A 139 36.24 -3.67 10.07
N GLY A 140 36.14 -4.54 11.08
CA GLY A 140 37.08 -4.66 12.20
C GLY A 140 37.96 -5.91 12.17
N GLU A 141 37.91 -6.68 11.08
CA GLU A 141 38.88 -7.74 10.71
C GLU A 141 39.82 -7.20 9.63
#